data_AF-A0A2I6U1N2-F1
#
_entry.id   AF-A0A2I6U1N2-F1
#
_cell.length_a   1.000
_cell.length_b   1.000
_cell.length_c   1.000
_cell.angle_alpha   90.00
_cell.angle_beta   90.00
_cell.angle_gamma   90.00
#
_symmetry.space_group_name_H-M   'P 1'
#
loop_
_entity.id
_entity.type
_entity.pdbx_description
1 polymer ?
#
loop_
_entity_poly.entity_id
_entity_poly.type
_entity_poly.pdbx_seq_one_letter_code
_entity_poly.pdbx_strand_id
1 'polypeptide(L)'
;MAPFTSSIIPLLALLLGSTTAFVTPTGRGASWSLPSVQQFSTSTAVARQAVRRSSPYLSMMSTGTSSEVEVAQEKAARLRETAAAFRAQAAELEDKRTQERQAGAERSFNSFDSNQDGAVDIVELKAGLEGPLRRSFVKQLTARMGRKPDREEIDARIAALPGGSLFPDDLARKLIDTYDQNGDGLLQRSEFAPTEELRTRLENMFRDQQETARQARVEERQRQMEEKLAAEAGAVVPAGGVNDGPATAADKALSALTYLLPLVDGISFAGHLFGAFPEQTAWAQPLAAVLLALRSLPFATLVGFFSLSALSGNPQVNKLVRFNMQQAINLDIALIVPGVLGALASVSLGQDAYKLVPLAEAGSDVVFVAMLAAVAYSVVTSSTGSFPNKLPLLGRLNRENPDREEEEQ
;
A
#
# COMPACT_ATOMS: atom_id res chain seq x y z
N MET A 1 49.14 -9.47 -21.38
CA MET A 1 49.51 -9.86 -20.01
C MET A 1 49.93 -8.60 -19.28
N ALA A 2 49.06 -8.06 -18.44
CA ALA A 2 49.26 -6.79 -17.74
C ALA A 2 49.66 -7.05 -16.28
N PRO A 3 50.58 -6.27 -15.68
CA PRO A 3 50.66 -6.17 -14.24
C PRO A 3 49.92 -4.91 -13.78
N PHE A 4 48.81 -5.10 -13.07
CA PHE A 4 48.16 -4.02 -12.33
C PHE A 4 48.90 -3.81 -11.02
N THR A 5 49.50 -2.63 -10.93
CA THR A 5 50.20 -2.10 -9.77
C THR A 5 49.20 -1.68 -8.68
N SER A 6 49.54 -2.08 -7.47
CA SER A 6 48.96 -1.67 -6.19
C SER A 6 48.80 -0.15 -6.08
N SER A 7 47.63 0.30 -5.64
CA SER A 7 47.40 1.67 -5.16
C SER A 7 46.81 1.59 -3.76
N ILE A 8 47.67 1.82 -2.78
CA ILE A 8 47.36 2.04 -1.36
C ILE A 8 47.54 3.54 -1.14
N ILE A 9 46.48 4.29 -0.80
CA ILE A 9 46.55 5.42 0.16
C ILE A 9 45.13 5.70 0.73
N PRO A 10 44.95 6.43 1.86
CA PRO A 10 44.28 5.92 3.06
C PRO A 10 43.11 6.84 3.48
N LEU A 11 42.44 6.55 4.61
CA LEU A 11 41.94 7.63 5.45
C LEU A 11 41.84 7.20 6.91
N LEU A 12 42.74 7.76 7.70
CA LEU A 12 42.72 7.78 9.16
C LEU A 12 41.83 8.96 9.61
N ALA A 13 41.18 8.76 10.76
CA ALA A 13 40.60 9.76 11.68
C ALA A 13 39.22 10.35 11.32
N LEU A 14 38.20 10.01 12.12
CA LEU A 14 37.78 10.88 13.22
C LEU A 14 36.82 10.15 14.19
N LEU A 15 37.19 10.15 15.47
CA LEU A 15 36.38 10.33 16.68
C LEU A 15 34.92 9.84 16.70
N LEU A 16 34.59 9.01 17.69
CA LEU A 16 33.77 9.32 18.88
C LEU A 16 33.45 7.96 19.55
N GLY A 17 33.74 7.76 20.84
CA GLY A 17 33.35 8.64 21.92
C GLY A 17 32.25 7.93 22.69
N SER A 18 32.64 7.42 23.84
CA SER A 18 31.90 6.54 24.74
C SER A 18 30.53 7.09 25.15
N THR A 19 29.64 6.15 25.41
CA THR A 19 28.43 6.28 26.21
C THR A 19 28.61 7.16 27.45
N THR A 20 27.71 8.12 27.66
CA THR A 20 27.14 8.45 28.98
C THR A 20 25.93 9.38 28.81
N ALA A 21 24.81 8.97 29.39
CA ALA A 21 23.66 9.82 29.67
C ALA A 21 23.91 10.59 30.99
N PHE A 22 23.58 11.88 31.03
CA PHE A 22 22.87 12.61 32.12
C PHE A 22 23.04 14.15 31.99
N VAL A 23 21.93 14.83 31.68
CA VAL A 23 21.38 16.06 32.31
C VAL A 23 22.30 17.27 32.62
N THR A 24 22.12 18.39 31.90
CA THR A 24 21.46 19.65 32.35
C THR A 24 21.51 20.76 31.26
N PRO A 25 20.60 21.75 31.30
CA PRO A 25 20.44 22.76 30.25
C PRO A 25 21.05 24.12 30.62
N THR A 26 21.72 24.77 29.68
CA THR A 26 21.84 26.24 29.65
C THR A 26 21.80 26.71 28.21
N GLY A 27 20.82 27.57 27.91
CA GLY A 27 20.47 27.93 26.55
C GLY A 27 21.37 28.98 25.90
N ARG A 28 21.21 29.09 24.58
CA ARG A 28 20.90 30.33 23.86
C ARG A 28 20.77 30.02 22.37
N GLY A 29 19.58 30.32 21.85
CA GLY A 29 19.30 30.84 20.51
C GLY A 29 19.99 30.20 19.31
N ALA A 30 19.22 29.44 18.54
CA ALA A 30 19.03 29.67 17.11
C ALA A 30 17.94 28.73 16.59
N SER A 31 16.72 29.27 16.48
CA SER A 31 15.58 28.63 15.83
C SER A 31 15.81 28.58 14.32
N TRP A 32 15.84 27.37 13.75
CA TRP A 32 15.58 27.16 12.33
C TRP A 32 14.41 26.19 12.22
N SER A 33 13.22 26.75 12.09
CA SER A 33 11.97 26.06 11.81
C SER A 33 11.94 25.61 10.34
N LEU A 34 11.78 24.31 10.11
CA LEU A 34 11.39 23.76 8.81
C LEU A 34 9.86 23.87 8.63
N PRO A 35 9.37 24.01 7.38
CA PRO A 35 7.98 24.36 7.11
C PRO A 35 7.03 23.20 7.42
N SER A 36 5.97 23.50 8.18
CA SER A 36 4.85 22.61 8.43
C SER A 36 4.05 22.38 7.14
N VAL A 37 3.89 21.12 6.76
CA VAL A 37 2.94 20.65 5.75
C VAL A 37 1.52 20.89 6.29
N GLN A 38 0.79 21.80 5.64
CA GLN A 38 -0.57 22.14 6.00
C GLN A 38 -1.54 21.14 5.37
N GLN A 39 -2.20 20.34 6.21
CA GLN A 39 -3.30 19.47 5.83
C GLN A 39 -4.50 20.32 5.38
N PHE A 40 -4.97 20.08 4.15
CA PHE A 40 -6.26 20.54 3.68
C PHE A 40 -7.34 19.54 4.13
N SER A 41 -8.18 19.93 5.08
CA SER A 41 -9.46 19.28 5.31
C SER A 41 -10.57 20.18 4.74
N THR A 42 -11.31 19.60 3.80
CA THR A 42 -12.53 20.16 3.25
C THR A 42 -13.65 20.10 4.29
N SER A 43 -14.35 21.21 4.51
CA SER A 43 -15.72 21.18 5.00
C SER A 43 -16.45 22.45 4.58
N THR A 44 -17.51 22.21 3.83
CA THR A 44 -18.56 23.12 3.37
C THR A 44 -19.37 23.67 4.54
N ALA A 45 -19.60 24.98 4.58
CA ALA A 45 -20.85 25.56 5.08
C ALA A 45 -20.99 27.02 4.64
N VAL A 46 -22.09 27.30 3.96
CA VAL A 46 -22.56 28.62 3.54
C VAL A 46 -23.12 29.35 4.75
N ALA A 47 -22.64 30.56 5.04
CA ALA A 47 -23.41 31.57 5.77
C ALA A 47 -22.90 32.97 5.42
N ARG A 48 -23.78 33.75 4.77
CA ARG A 48 -23.61 35.18 4.51
C ARG A 48 -23.61 35.93 5.84
N GLN A 49 -22.53 36.64 6.16
CA GLN A 49 -22.66 37.88 6.92
C GLN A 49 -21.45 38.79 6.67
N ALA A 50 -21.73 39.90 5.99
CA ALA A 50 -20.81 41.01 5.81
C ALA A 50 -20.59 41.68 7.17
N VAL A 51 -19.43 41.42 7.77
CA VAL A 51 -18.94 42.19 8.92
C VAL A 51 -17.80 43.07 8.43
N ARG A 52 -18.11 44.37 8.26
CA ARG A 52 -17.10 45.43 8.18
C ARG A 52 -16.26 45.37 9.45
N ARG A 53 -14.98 45.01 9.33
CA ARG A 53 -13.97 45.30 10.34
C ARG A 53 -13.00 46.31 9.77
N SER A 54 -13.18 47.55 10.21
CA SER A 54 -12.18 48.62 10.14
C SER A 54 -10.93 48.17 10.88
N SER A 55 -9.81 48.02 10.17
CA SER A 55 -8.47 47.99 10.77
C SER A 55 -7.84 49.38 10.57
N PRO A 56 -7.58 50.15 11.63
CA PRO A 56 -6.81 51.37 11.55
C PRO A 56 -5.38 51.04 11.97
N TYR A 57 -4.50 50.72 11.03
CA TYR A 57 -3.06 50.82 11.28
C TYR A 57 -2.34 51.39 10.08
N LEU A 58 -1.85 52.61 10.32
CA LEU A 58 -0.64 53.20 9.77
C LEU A 58 -0.37 52.97 8.29
N SER A 59 -0.79 53.97 7.54
CA SER A 59 -0.05 54.60 6.45
C SER A 59 1.47 54.60 6.72
N MET A 60 2.19 53.59 6.24
CA MET A 60 3.61 53.69 5.95
C MET A 60 3.76 53.77 4.44
N MET A 61 4.43 54.83 4.02
CA MET A 61 4.69 55.22 2.64
C MET A 61 5.16 54.04 1.80
N SER A 62 4.29 53.51 0.94
CA SER A 62 4.72 52.94 -0.33
C SER A 62 4.72 54.08 -1.33
N THR A 63 5.86 54.76 -1.46
CA THR A 63 6.19 55.45 -2.71
C THR A 63 6.50 54.38 -3.75
N GLY A 64 5.51 53.56 -4.10
CA GLY A 64 5.46 52.97 -5.43
C GLY A 64 5.27 54.14 -6.38
N THR A 65 6.25 54.36 -7.25
CA THR A 65 6.17 55.37 -8.29
C THR A 65 4.79 55.26 -8.96
N SER A 66 4.11 56.39 -9.17
CA SER A 66 2.76 56.42 -9.77
C SER A 66 2.67 55.57 -11.05
N SER A 67 3.79 55.41 -11.75
CA SER A 67 3.98 54.52 -12.88
C SER A 67 3.75 53.02 -12.62
N GLU A 68 4.10 52.46 -11.46
CA GLU A 68 3.99 51.00 -11.23
C GLU A 68 2.55 50.55 -10.96
N VAL A 69 1.80 51.36 -10.21
CA VAL A 69 0.36 51.13 -9.96
C VAL A 69 -0.44 51.31 -11.25
N GLU A 70 -0.09 52.31 -12.06
CA GLU A 70 -0.70 52.56 -13.37
C GLU A 70 -0.45 51.40 -14.34
N VAL A 71 0.79 50.87 -14.39
CA VAL A 71 1.14 49.68 -15.19
C VAL A 71 0.41 48.43 -14.70
N ALA A 72 0.24 48.24 -13.40
CA ALA A 72 -0.53 47.11 -12.85
C ALA A 72 -2.03 47.22 -13.17
N GLN A 73 -2.59 48.42 -13.11
CA GLN A 73 -3.97 48.70 -13.50
C GLN A 73 -4.19 48.51 -15.00
N GLU A 74 -3.25 48.93 -15.84
CA GLU A 74 -3.26 48.72 -17.29
C GLU A 74 -3.21 47.23 -17.63
N LYS A 75 -2.32 46.45 -16.98
CA LYS A 75 -2.28 44.99 -17.12
C LYS A 75 -3.58 44.33 -16.67
N ALA A 76 -4.16 44.78 -15.57
CA ALA A 76 -5.44 44.26 -15.09
C ALA A 76 -6.60 44.62 -16.03
N ALA A 77 -6.58 45.78 -16.67
CA ALA A 77 -7.55 46.16 -17.70
C ALA A 77 -7.42 45.28 -18.94
N ARG A 78 -6.19 45.08 -19.45
CA ARG A 78 -5.90 44.18 -20.58
C ARG A 78 -6.33 42.73 -20.29
N LEU A 79 -6.12 42.22 -19.08
CA LEU A 79 -6.55 40.88 -18.68
C LEU A 79 -8.09 40.73 -18.61
N ARG A 80 -8.80 41.80 -18.19
CA ARG A 80 -10.27 41.79 -18.19
C ARG A 80 -10.82 41.82 -19.61
N GLU A 81 -10.19 42.59 -20.49
CA GLU A 81 -10.53 42.66 -21.91
C GLU A 81 -10.31 41.31 -22.61
N THR A 82 -9.15 40.67 -22.40
CA THR A 82 -8.89 39.33 -22.97
C THR A 82 -9.84 38.28 -22.41
N ALA A 83 -10.14 38.31 -21.11
CA ALA A 83 -11.14 37.41 -20.52
C ALA A 83 -12.55 37.66 -21.06
N ALA A 84 -12.92 38.90 -21.39
CA ALA A 84 -14.20 39.22 -22.03
C ALA A 84 -14.23 38.72 -23.47
N ALA A 85 -13.15 38.88 -24.22
CA ALA A 85 -13.00 38.35 -25.58
C ALA A 85 -13.12 36.81 -25.61
N PHE A 86 -12.49 36.10 -24.68
CA PHE A 86 -12.63 34.65 -24.57
C PHE A 86 -14.05 34.21 -24.22
N ARG A 87 -14.78 34.94 -23.37
CA ARG A 87 -16.18 34.65 -23.08
C ARG A 87 -17.09 34.87 -24.29
N ALA A 88 -16.85 35.96 -25.04
CA ALA A 88 -17.60 36.23 -26.27
C ALA A 88 -17.35 35.14 -27.32
N GLN A 89 -16.09 34.72 -27.50
CA GLN A 89 -15.75 33.62 -28.40
C GLN A 89 -16.34 32.28 -27.96
N ALA A 90 -16.40 32.01 -26.64
CA ALA A 90 -17.03 30.82 -26.11
C ALA A 90 -18.55 30.81 -26.38
N ALA A 91 -19.23 31.95 -26.18
CA ALA A 91 -20.66 32.08 -26.46
C ALA A 91 -20.97 31.87 -27.95
N GLU A 92 -20.21 32.48 -28.86
CA GLU A 92 -20.39 32.28 -30.31
C GLU A 92 -20.17 30.81 -30.71
N LEU A 93 -19.17 30.16 -30.12
CA LEU A 93 -18.88 28.75 -30.38
C LEU A 93 -19.97 27.83 -29.81
N GLU A 94 -20.56 28.17 -28.66
CA GLU A 94 -21.71 27.47 -28.08
C GLU A 94 -22.96 27.59 -28.95
N ASP A 95 -23.29 28.80 -29.43
CA ASP A 95 -24.40 29.03 -30.35
C ASP A 95 -24.23 28.22 -31.64
N LYS A 96 -23.02 28.23 -32.22
CA LYS A 96 -22.73 27.42 -33.39
C LYS A 96 -22.90 25.91 -33.12
N ARG A 97 -22.40 25.42 -31.99
CA ARG A 97 -22.54 24.01 -31.60
C ARG A 97 -23.99 23.60 -31.36
N THR A 98 -24.80 24.46 -30.76
CA THR A 98 -26.23 24.17 -30.53
C THR A 98 -26.99 24.07 -31.85
N GLN A 99 -26.72 24.97 -32.80
CA GLN A 99 -27.28 24.89 -34.15
C GLN A 99 -26.86 23.62 -34.88
N GLU A 100 -25.57 23.27 -34.86
CA GLU A 100 -25.06 22.03 -35.47
C GLU A 100 -25.68 20.77 -34.83
N ARG A 101 -25.84 20.78 -33.50
CA ARG A 101 -26.51 19.71 -32.76
C ARG A 101 -27.98 19.59 -33.17
N GLN A 102 -28.72 20.69 -33.21
CA GLN A 102 -30.14 20.70 -33.62
C GLN A 102 -30.31 20.22 -35.06
N ALA A 103 -29.50 20.74 -35.99
CA ALA A 103 -29.51 20.30 -37.38
C ALA A 103 -29.14 18.82 -37.52
N GLY A 104 -28.19 18.34 -36.72
CA GLY A 104 -27.84 16.91 -36.64
C GLY A 104 -28.99 16.05 -36.10
N ALA A 105 -29.64 16.50 -35.02
CA ALA A 105 -30.77 15.82 -34.40
C ALA A 105 -31.95 15.71 -35.38
N GLU A 106 -32.29 16.79 -36.09
CA GLU A 106 -33.37 16.77 -37.08
C GLU A 106 -33.09 15.83 -38.25
N ARG A 107 -31.86 15.82 -38.77
CA ARG A 107 -31.47 14.87 -39.83
C ARG A 107 -31.57 13.43 -39.35
N SER A 108 -31.11 13.17 -38.13
CA SER A 108 -31.18 11.84 -37.51
C SER A 108 -32.62 11.42 -37.30
N PHE A 109 -33.46 12.29 -36.73
CA PHE A 109 -34.89 12.08 -36.51
C PHE A 109 -35.61 11.69 -37.81
N ASN A 110 -35.46 12.50 -38.87
CA ASN A 110 -36.09 12.24 -40.17
C ASN A 110 -35.61 10.95 -40.85
N SER A 111 -34.42 10.44 -40.48
CA SER A 111 -33.90 9.17 -41.02
C SER A 111 -34.37 7.95 -40.25
N PHE A 112 -34.90 8.14 -39.04
CA PHE A 112 -35.36 7.09 -38.14
C PHE A 112 -36.88 6.95 -38.18
N ASP A 113 -37.61 8.08 -38.21
CA ASP A 113 -39.06 8.18 -38.39
C ASP A 113 -39.45 7.68 -39.80
N SER A 114 -39.76 6.38 -39.89
CA SER A 114 -40.01 5.71 -41.17
C SER A 114 -41.47 5.82 -41.59
N ASN A 115 -42.37 5.90 -40.61
CA ASN A 115 -43.81 6.01 -40.81
C ASN A 115 -44.30 7.47 -40.90
N GLN A 116 -43.42 8.45 -40.66
CA GLN A 116 -43.68 9.90 -40.67
C GLN A 116 -44.76 10.33 -39.68
N ASP A 117 -44.88 9.63 -38.56
CA ASP A 117 -45.86 9.94 -37.51
C ASP A 117 -45.39 11.05 -36.56
N GLY A 118 -44.15 11.52 -36.71
CA GLY A 118 -43.58 12.60 -35.91
C GLY A 118 -43.08 12.14 -34.54
N ALA A 119 -42.94 10.84 -34.32
CA ALA A 119 -42.28 10.22 -33.18
C ALA A 119 -41.30 9.13 -33.67
N VAL A 120 -40.40 8.69 -32.79
CA VAL A 120 -39.54 7.52 -33.05
C VAL A 120 -39.78 6.49 -31.96
N ASP A 121 -40.23 5.30 -32.36
CA ASP A 121 -40.47 4.18 -31.45
C ASP A 121 -39.21 3.31 -31.26
N ILE A 122 -39.30 2.27 -30.40
CA ILE A 122 -38.19 1.34 -30.13
C ILE A 122 -37.74 0.60 -31.39
N VAL A 123 -38.67 0.23 -32.27
CA VAL A 123 -38.39 -0.57 -33.47
C VAL A 123 -37.65 0.27 -34.50
N GLU A 124 -38.10 1.50 -34.72
CA GLU A 124 -37.48 2.50 -35.59
C GLU A 124 -36.11 2.92 -35.07
N LEU A 125 -35.99 3.16 -33.76
CA LEU A 125 -34.72 3.46 -33.11
C LEU A 125 -33.70 2.33 -33.30
N LYS A 126 -34.14 1.08 -33.17
CA LYS A 126 -33.29 -0.10 -33.40
C LYS A 126 -32.86 -0.19 -34.85
N ALA A 127 -33.79 -0.06 -35.79
CA ALA A 127 -33.49 -0.12 -37.22
C ALA A 127 -32.49 0.97 -37.66
N GLY A 128 -32.66 2.21 -37.17
CA GLY A 128 -31.78 3.32 -37.49
C GLY A 128 -30.36 3.19 -36.92
N LEU A 129 -30.20 2.57 -35.74
CA LEU A 129 -28.89 2.36 -35.10
C LEU A 129 -28.18 1.07 -35.50
N GLU A 130 -28.89 0.04 -35.95
CA GLU A 130 -28.29 -1.26 -36.27
C GLU A 130 -27.19 -1.16 -37.33
N GLY A 131 -27.44 -0.42 -38.42
CA GLY A 131 -26.47 -0.22 -39.50
C GLY A 131 -25.16 0.44 -39.02
N PRO A 132 -25.20 1.63 -38.40
CA PRO A 132 -24.04 2.27 -37.79
C PRO A 132 -23.31 1.39 -36.77
N LEU A 133 -24.04 0.70 -35.89
CA LEU A 133 -23.46 -0.18 -34.88
C LEU A 133 -22.74 -1.36 -35.51
N ARG A 134 -23.35 -2.04 -36.49
CA ARG A 134 -22.75 -3.17 -37.20
C ARG A 134 -21.46 -2.76 -37.91
N ARG A 135 -21.42 -1.58 -38.55
CA ARG A 135 -20.18 -1.04 -39.16
C ARG A 135 -19.07 -0.86 -38.13
N SER A 136 -19.38 -0.26 -36.97
CA SER A 136 -18.41 -0.05 -35.91
C SER A 136 -17.91 -1.37 -35.31
N PHE A 137 -18.80 -2.33 -35.11
CA PHE A 137 -18.50 -3.68 -34.63
C PHE A 137 -17.56 -4.42 -35.60
N VAL A 138 -17.86 -4.42 -36.90
CA VAL A 138 -17.01 -5.03 -37.94
C VAL A 138 -15.63 -4.38 -37.95
N LYS A 139 -15.52 -3.06 -37.80
CA LYS A 139 -14.24 -2.35 -37.73
C LYS A 139 -13.41 -2.80 -36.52
N GLN A 140 -14.04 -2.91 -35.34
CA GLN A 140 -13.39 -3.41 -34.14
C GLN A 140 -12.95 -4.88 -34.27
N LEU A 141 -13.80 -5.74 -34.84
CA LEU A 141 -13.46 -7.15 -35.09
C LEU A 141 -12.30 -7.28 -36.08
N THR A 142 -12.33 -6.53 -37.18
CA THR A 142 -11.25 -6.52 -38.18
C THR A 142 -9.91 -6.13 -37.53
N ALA A 143 -9.91 -5.12 -36.66
CA ALA A 143 -8.73 -4.68 -35.94
C ALA A 143 -8.18 -5.76 -34.98
N ARG A 144 -9.06 -6.51 -34.30
CA ARG A 144 -8.63 -7.60 -33.40
C ARG A 144 -8.11 -8.82 -34.13
N MET A 145 -8.68 -9.15 -35.29
CA MET A 145 -8.34 -10.36 -36.03
C MET A 145 -7.24 -10.17 -37.07
N GLY A 146 -6.92 -8.93 -37.44
CA GLY A 146 -5.96 -8.63 -38.50
C GLY A 146 -6.42 -9.02 -39.91
N ARG A 147 -7.67 -9.48 -40.07
CA ARG A 147 -8.31 -9.82 -41.34
C ARG A 147 -9.78 -9.39 -41.34
N LYS A 148 -10.39 -9.28 -42.52
CA LYS A 148 -11.81 -8.99 -42.66
C LYS A 148 -12.64 -10.22 -42.23
N PRO A 149 -13.62 -10.07 -41.31
CA PRO A 149 -14.53 -11.16 -40.93
C PRO A 149 -15.53 -11.48 -42.05
N ASP A 150 -15.92 -12.75 -42.14
CA ASP A 150 -17.00 -13.19 -43.03
C ASP A 150 -18.38 -12.89 -42.43
N ARG A 151 -19.42 -12.85 -43.26
CA ARG A 151 -20.79 -12.50 -42.82
C ARG A 151 -21.30 -13.43 -41.72
N GLU A 152 -21.10 -14.74 -41.87
CA GLU A 152 -21.49 -15.73 -40.87
C GLU A 152 -20.72 -15.57 -39.56
N GLU A 153 -19.43 -15.21 -39.63
CA GLU A 153 -18.60 -14.96 -38.45
C GLU A 153 -19.07 -13.72 -37.68
N ILE A 154 -19.48 -12.66 -38.39
CA ILE A 154 -20.07 -11.46 -37.79
C ILE A 154 -21.36 -11.84 -37.05
N ASP A 155 -22.26 -12.55 -37.72
CA ASP A 155 -23.58 -12.88 -37.17
C ASP A 155 -23.46 -13.85 -35.97
N ALA A 156 -22.56 -14.84 -36.05
CA ALA A 156 -22.24 -15.71 -34.93
C ALA A 156 -21.66 -14.94 -33.72
N ARG A 157 -20.82 -13.93 -33.98
CA ARG A 157 -20.26 -13.10 -32.91
C ARG A 157 -21.29 -12.18 -32.27
N ILE A 158 -22.23 -11.67 -33.05
CA ILE A 158 -23.37 -10.90 -32.55
C ILE A 158 -24.26 -11.79 -31.68
N ALA A 159 -24.56 -13.01 -32.13
CA ALA A 159 -25.36 -13.97 -31.36
C ALA A 159 -24.70 -14.39 -30.04
N ALA A 160 -23.37 -14.39 -29.96
CA ALA A 160 -22.61 -14.70 -28.75
C ALA A 160 -22.56 -13.55 -27.73
N LEU A 161 -23.03 -12.35 -28.08
CA LEU A 161 -23.11 -11.23 -27.13
C LEU A 161 -24.20 -11.48 -26.08
N PRO A 162 -24.05 -10.94 -24.86
CA PRO A 162 -25.14 -10.96 -23.88
C PRO A 162 -26.38 -10.26 -24.46
N GLY A 163 -27.50 -10.98 -24.54
CA GLY A 163 -28.74 -10.52 -25.19
C GLY A 163 -28.85 -10.83 -26.69
N GLY A 164 -27.88 -11.55 -27.28
CA GLY A 164 -27.94 -12.09 -28.65
C GLY A 164 -28.04 -11.05 -29.77
N SER A 165 -27.84 -9.78 -29.46
CA SER A 165 -28.02 -8.66 -30.39
C SER A 165 -27.01 -7.54 -30.10
N LEU A 166 -26.69 -6.74 -31.12
CA LEU A 166 -25.88 -5.52 -30.93
C LEU A 166 -26.64 -4.44 -30.14
N PHE A 167 -27.96 -4.54 -30.10
CA PHE A 167 -28.82 -3.58 -29.44
C PHE A 167 -30.05 -4.27 -28.82
N PRO A 168 -29.93 -4.80 -27.58
CA PRO A 168 -31.01 -5.43 -26.83
C PRO A 168 -32.16 -4.47 -26.51
N ASP A 169 -33.38 -5.00 -26.39
CA ASP A 169 -34.60 -4.22 -26.12
C ASP A 169 -34.55 -3.45 -24.79
N ASP A 170 -33.97 -4.05 -23.76
CA ASP A 170 -33.85 -3.41 -22.45
C ASP A 170 -32.96 -2.16 -22.50
N LEU A 171 -31.91 -2.20 -23.33
CA LEU A 171 -31.03 -1.05 -23.56
C LEU A 171 -31.69 -0.01 -24.46
N ALA A 172 -32.50 -0.44 -25.44
CA ALA A 172 -33.26 0.48 -26.28
C ALA A 172 -34.29 1.27 -25.45
N ARG A 173 -35.02 0.59 -24.56
CA ARG A 173 -35.93 1.24 -23.61
C ARG A 173 -35.19 2.23 -22.72
N LYS A 174 -34.10 1.79 -22.09
CA LYS A 174 -33.30 2.66 -21.23
C LYS A 174 -32.69 3.85 -21.97
N LEU A 175 -32.42 3.71 -23.27
CA LEU A 175 -31.95 4.80 -24.12
C LEU A 175 -33.08 5.80 -24.41
N ILE A 176 -34.30 5.34 -24.70
CA ILE A 176 -35.47 6.21 -24.83
C ILE A 176 -35.72 6.96 -23.52
N ASP A 177 -35.75 6.25 -22.38
CA ASP A 177 -35.96 6.84 -21.06
C ASP A 177 -34.94 7.95 -20.71
N THR A 178 -33.74 7.94 -21.30
CA THR A 178 -32.74 9.00 -21.05
C THR A 178 -33.02 10.32 -21.77
N TYR A 179 -33.83 10.30 -22.83
CA TYR A 179 -34.13 11.48 -23.64
C TYR A 179 -35.61 11.87 -23.63
N ASP A 180 -36.49 10.91 -23.32
CA ASP A 180 -37.93 11.12 -23.14
C ASP A 180 -38.19 12.00 -21.91
N GLN A 181 -38.59 13.25 -22.15
CA GLN A 181 -38.87 14.22 -21.08
C GLN A 181 -40.31 14.15 -20.60
N ASN A 182 -41.20 13.66 -21.46
CA ASN A 182 -42.64 13.69 -21.24
C ASN A 182 -43.18 12.35 -20.71
N GLY A 183 -42.39 11.26 -20.82
CA GLY A 183 -42.67 9.93 -20.30
C GLY A 183 -43.64 9.11 -21.15
N ASP A 184 -43.85 9.46 -22.42
CA ASP A 184 -44.74 8.74 -23.34
C ASP A 184 -44.09 7.48 -23.94
N GLY A 185 -42.79 7.25 -23.70
CA GLY A 185 -42.03 6.11 -24.21
C GLY A 185 -41.70 6.22 -25.70
N LEU A 186 -41.89 7.39 -26.29
CA LEU A 186 -41.54 7.73 -27.66
C LEU A 186 -40.54 8.88 -27.66
N LEU A 187 -39.71 8.98 -28.70
CA LEU A 187 -38.81 10.13 -28.83
C LEU A 187 -39.40 11.13 -29.80
N GLN A 188 -39.79 12.30 -29.30
CA GLN A 188 -40.28 13.39 -30.14
C GLN A 188 -39.11 14.17 -30.75
N ARG A 189 -39.41 14.97 -31.79
CA ARG A 189 -38.39 15.74 -32.52
C ARG A 189 -37.58 16.70 -31.64
N SER A 190 -38.18 17.24 -30.58
CA SER A 190 -37.51 18.12 -29.60
C SER A 190 -36.63 17.36 -28.60
N GLU A 191 -36.87 16.07 -28.43
CA GLU A 191 -36.18 15.20 -27.46
C GLU A 191 -35.07 14.38 -28.13
N PHE A 192 -35.12 14.25 -29.45
CA PHE A 192 -34.20 13.43 -30.22
C PHE A 192 -32.77 13.98 -30.21
N ALA A 193 -31.79 13.09 -30.02
CA ALA A 193 -30.37 13.43 -30.09
C ALA A 193 -29.75 13.01 -31.45
N PRO A 194 -28.66 13.65 -31.89
CA PRO A 194 -27.94 13.22 -33.09
C PRO A 194 -27.46 11.76 -32.98
N THR A 195 -27.43 11.04 -34.12
CA THR A 195 -27.08 9.61 -34.19
C THR A 195 -25.75 9.27 -33.48
N GLU A 196 -24.72 10.11 -33.62
CA GLU A 196 -23.42 9.86 -32.98
C GLU A 196 -23.47 9.95 -31.45
N GLU A 197 -24.34 10.78 -30.92
CA GLU A 197 -24.54 10.92 -29.48
C GLU A 197 -25.36 9.75 -28.92
N LEU A 198 -26.42 9.35 -29.61
CA LEU A 198 -27.17 8.14 -29.28
C LEU A 198 -26.24 6.91 -29.26
N ARG A 199 -25.37 6.79 -30.27
CA ARG A 199 -24.35 5.73 -30.35
C ARG A 199 -23.37 5.78 -29.18
N THR A 200 -22.83 6.95 -28.89
CA THR A 200 -21.87 7.15 -27.78
C THR A 200 -22.52 6.84 -26.43
N ARG A 201 -23.76 7.28 -26.23
CA ARG A 201 -24.53 7.00 -25.03
C ARG A 201 -24.78 5.51 -24.85
N LEU A 202 -25.18 4.82 -25.92
CA LEU A 202 -25.40 3.38 -25.92
C LEU A 202 -24.11 2.60 -25.57
N GLU A 203 -22.97 2.96 -26.18
CA GLU A 203 -21.67 2.34 -25.88
C GLU A 203 -21.29 2.51 -24.40
N ASN A 204 -21.51 3.69 -23.83
CA ASN A 204 -21.26 3.93 -22.41
C ASN A 204 -22.15 3.04 -21.52
N MET A 205 -23.43 2.90 -21.85
CA MET A 205 -24.34 2.03 -21.10
C MET A 205 -23.93 0.56 -21.15
N PHE A 206 -23.43 0.09 -22.30
CA PHE A 206 -22.86 -1.26 -22.42
C PHE A 206 -21.62 -1.44 -21.54
N ARG A 207 -20.74 -0.43 -21.46
CA ARG A 207 -19.55 -0.48 -20.60
C ARG A 207 -19.94 -0.51 -19.13
N ASP A 208 -20.86 0.35 -18.71
CA ASP A 208 -21.34 0.41 -17.33
C ASP A 208 -21.98 -0.93 -16.90
N GLN A 209 -22.78 -1.56 -17.77
CA GLN A 209 -23.34 -2.88 -17.50
C GLN A 209 -22.25 -3.96 -17.37
N GLN A 210 -21.22 -3.93 -18.21
CA GLN A 210 -20.11 -4.87 -18.09
C GLN A 210 -19.27 -4.63 -16.84
N GLU A 211 -19.03 -3.38 -16.47
CA GLU A 211 -18.25 -3.01 -15.28
C GLU A 211 -18.97 -3.41 -14.00
N THR A 212 -20.27 -3.11 -13.89
CA THR A 212 -21.10 -3.52 -12.75
C THR A 212 -21.16 -5.06 -12.62
N ALA A 213 -21.35 -5.78 -13.73
CA ALA A 213 -21.33 -7.24 -13.72
C ALA A 213 -19.95 -7.81 -13.34
N ARG A 214 -18.86 -7.17 -13.76
CA ARG A 214 -17.49 -7.56 -13.36
C ARG A 214 -17.24 -7.31 -11.88
N GLN A 215 -17.66 -6.15 -11.36
CA GLN A 215 -17.55 -5.80 -9.94
C GLN A 215 -18.32 -6.80 -9.08
N ALA A 216 -19.57 -7.10 -9.42
CA ALA A 216 -20.37 -8.11 -8.73
C ALA A 216 -19.66 -9.48 -8.68
N ARG A 217 -19.08 -9.94 -9.80
CA ARG A 217 -18.31 -11.20 -9.85
C ARG A 217 -17.01 -11.18 -9.04
N VAL A 218 -16.38 -10.01 -8.89
CA VAL A 218 -15.17 -9.84 -8.07
C VAL A 218 -15.56 -9.83 -6.60
N GLU A 219 -16.61 -9.10 -6.24
CA GLU A 219 -17.16 -9.08 -4.88
C GLU A 219 -17.63 -10.46 -4.43
N GLU A 220 -18.33 -11.21 -5.28
CA GLU A 220 -18.72 -12.59 -4.99
C GLU A 220 -17.51 -13.49 -4.75
N ARG A 221 -16.48 -13.41 -5.62
CA ARG A 221 -15.24 -14.17 -5.43
C ARG A 221 -14.51 -13.75 -4.16
N GLN A 222 -14.51 -12.47 -3.84
CA GLN A 222 -13.89 -11.95 -2.63
C GLN A 222 -14.63 -12.44 -1.39
N ARG A 223 -15.97 -12.41 -1.38
CA ARG A 223 -16.78 -13.02 -0.32
C ARG A 223 -16.52 -14.51 -0.18
N GLN A 224 -16.44 -15.24 -1.29
CA GLN A 224 -16.10 -16.67 -1.25
C GLN A 224 -14.69 -16.93 -0.71
N MET A 225 -13.71 -16.08 -1.02
CA MET A 225 -12.37 -16.19 -0.46
C MET A 225 -12.36 -15.84 1.02
N GLU A 226 -13.01 -14.76 1.43
CA GLU A 226 -13.15 -14.34 2.83
C GLU A 226 -13.89 -15.41 3.65
N GLU A 227 -14.94 -16.03 3.12
CA GLU A 227 -15.65 -17.14 3.75
C GLU A 227 -14.78 -18.39 3.88
N LYS A 228 -13.98 -18.72 2.86
CA LYS A 228 -13.01 -19.83 2.94
C LYS A 228 -11.89 -19.54 3.94
N LEU A 229 -11.33 -18.33 3.92
CA LEU A 229 -10.33 -17.86 4.88
C LEU A 229 -10.90 -17.85 6.31
N ALA A 230 -12.16 -17.43 6.48
CA ALA A 230 -12.86 -17.45 7.76
C ALA A 230 -13.25 -18.86 8.20
N ALA A 231 -13.50 -19.80 7.28
CA ALA A 231 -13.74 -21.21 7.61
C ALA A 231 -12.43 -21.92 7.99
N GLU A 232 -11.32 -21.63 7.29
CA GLU A 232 -9.99 -22.12 7.63
C GLU A 232 -9.46 -21.48 8.93
N ALA A 233 -9.73 -20.19 9.15
CA ALA A 233 -9.45 -19.51 10.40
C ALA A 233 -10.48 -19.86 11.51
N GLY A 234 -11.67 -20.32 11.16
CA GLY A 234 -12.72 -20.77 12.09
C GLY A 234 -12.55 -22.22 12.53
N ALA A 235 -11.62 -22.96 11.91
CA ALA A 235 -11.04 -24.16 12.49
C ALA A 235 -10.09 -23.86 13.66
N VAL A 236 -9.87 -22.57 13.96
CA VAL A 236 -9.12 -22.09 15.13
C VAL A 236 -10.09 -21.93 16.29
N VAL A 237 -9.88 -22.78 17.29
CA VAL A 237 -10.08 -22.57 18.73
C VAL A 237 -11.37 -21.81 19.11
N PRO A 238 -12.35 -22.48 19.76
CA PRO A 238 -13.59 -21.81 20.18
C PRO A 238 -13.26 -20.57 21.03
N ALA A 239 -14.05 -19.51 20.88
CA ALA A 239 -13.89 -18.29 21.66
C ALA A 239 -13.86 -18.63 23.17
N GLY A 240 -12.68 -18.51 23.79
CA GLY A 240 -12.41 -18.91 25.19
C GLY A 240 -11.54 -20.16 25.37
N GLY A 241 -11.17 -20.87 24.30
CA GLY A 241 -10.28 -22.04 24.31
C GLY A 241 -8.80 -21.69 24.24
N VAL A 242 -7.94 -22.62 24.65
CA VAL A 242 -6.48 -22.54 24.50
C VAL A 242 -6.06 -23.21 23.19
N ASN A 243 -5.20 -22.55 22.41
CA ASN A 243 -4.67 -23.03 21.13
C ASN A 243 -3.51 -24.01 21.34
N ASP A 244 -3.83 -25.23 21.76
CA ASP A 244 -2.84 -26.30 21.99
C ASP A 244 -2.91 -27.39 20.90
N GLY A 245 -3.61 -27.10 19.79
CA GLY A 245 -3.70 -27.99 18.63
C GLY A 245 -2.37 -28.14 17.86
N PRO A 246 -2.31 -29.07 16.89
CA PRO A 246 -1.13 -29.28 16.07
C PRO A 246 -0.73 -28.01 15.31
N ALA A 247 0.56 -27.69 15.32
CA ALA A 247 1.09 -26.46 14.70
C ALA A 247 0.94 -26.47 13.16
N THR A 248 0.37 -25.40 12.63
CA THR A 248 0.27 -25.15 11.18
C THR A 248 1.63 -24.77 10.58
N ALA A 249 1.72 -24.70 9.25
CA ALA A 249 2.93 -24.20 8.58
C ALA A 249 3.27 -22.75 8.99
N ALA A 250 2.24 -21.92 9.21
CA ALA A 250 2.41 -20.55 9.69
C ALA A 250 2.96 -20.53 11.12
N ASP A 251 2.44 -21.35 12.03
CA ASP A 251 2.94 -21.46 13.41
C ASP A 251 4.41 -21.89 13.45
N LYS A 252 4.82 -22.81 12.58
CA LYS A 252 6.22 -23.26 12.46
C LYS A 252 7.13 -22.14 11.96
N ALA A 253 6.69 -21.36 10.97
CA ALA A 253 7.44 -20.20 10.48
C ALA A 253 7.54 -19.10 11.55
N LEU A 254 6.44 -18.79 12.24
CA LEU A 254 6.40 -17.84 13.34
C LEU A 254 7.32 -18.27 14.49
N SER A 255 7.36 -19.57 14.81
CA SER A 255 8.27 -20.14 15.81
C SER A 255 9.75 -19.92 15.48
N ALA A 256 10.11 -19.88 14.20
CA ALA A 256 11.48 -19.55 13.79
C ALA A 256 11.77 -18.05 13.94
N LEU A 257 10.79 -17.19 13.64
CA LEU A 257 10.93 -15.74 13.70
C LEU A 257 11.11 -15.19 15.12
N THR A 258 10.65 -15.89 16.17
CA THR A 258 10.82 -15.44 17.56
C THR A 258 12.29 -15.30 17.96
N TYR A 259 13.18 -16.10 17.36
CA TYR A 259 14.62 -16.07 17.63
C TYR A 259 15.36 -14.91 16.95
N LEU A 260 14.68 -14.08 16.16
CA LEU A 260 15.28 -12.88 15.60
C LEU A 260 15.74 -11.92 16.69
N LEU A 261 15.01 -11.83 17.81
CA LEU A 261 15.41 -10.98 18.95
C LEU A 261 16.78 -11.39 19.53
N PRO A 262 16.98 -12.61 20.07
CA PRO A 262 18.28 -13.00 20.61
C PRO A 262 19.40 -12.98 19.56
N LEU A 263 19.10 -13.20 18.27
CA LEU A 263 20.09 -13.06 17.20
C LEU A 263 20.56 -11.61 17.02
N VAL A 264 19.65 -10.63 17.10
CA VAL A 264 19.99 -9.19 17.01
C VAL A 264 20.83 -8.74 18.21
N ASP A 265 20.56 -9.26 19.40
CA ASP A 265 21.36 -8.91 20.58
C ASP A 265 22.70 -9.64 20.63
N GLY A 266 22.70 -10.92 20.28
CA GLY A 266 23.89 -11.75 20.28
C GLY A 266 24.90 -11.49 19.16
N ILE A 267 24.51 -10.79 18.08
CA ILE A 267 25.44 -10.41 17.00
C ILE A 267 26.65 -9.59 17.52
N SER A 268 26.48 -8.91 18.66
CA SER A 268 27.55 -8.16 19.33
C SER A 268 28.73 -9.04 19.75
N PHE A 269 28.49 -10.33 20.01
CA PHE A 269 29.54 -11.30 20.37
C PHE A 269 30.29 -11.88 19.16
N ALA A 270 29.82 -11.63 17.93
CA ALA A 270 30.38 -12.22 16.72
C ALA A 270 31.66 -11.53 16.21
N GLY A 271 32.00 -10.36 16.76
CA GLY A 271 33.01 -9.46 16.19
C GLY A 271 34.39 -10.10 16.02
N HIS A 272 34.87 -10.83 17.03
CA HIS A 272 36.15 -11.51 16.98
C HIS A 272 36.14 -12.64 15.93
N LEU A 273 35.17 -13.55 15.97
CA LEU A 273 35.02 -14.64 15.00
C LEU A 273 34.99 -14.14 13.54
N PHE A 274 34.25 -13.06 13.26
CA PHE A 274 34.11 -12.49 11.92
C PHE A 274 35.40 -11.81 11.44
N GLY A 275 36.14 -11.18 12.36
CA GLY A 275 37.43 -10.57 12.07
C GLY A 275 38.57 -11.59 11.90
N ALA A 276 38.57 -12.65 12.70
CA ALA A 276 39.59 -13.70 12.67
C ALA A 276 39.42 -14.65 11.47
N PHE A 277 38.19 -14.89 11.02
CA PHE A 277 37.86 -15.84 9.95
C PHE A 277 36.94 -15.23 8.88
N PRO A 278 37.40 -14.20 8.15
CA PRO A 278 36.55 -13.44 7.22
C PRO A 278 36.09 -14.28 6.02
N GLU A 279 36.93 -15.17 5.49
CA GLU A 279 36.54 -16.03 4.35
C GLU A 279 35.51 -17.08 4.77
N GLN A 280 35.67 -17.64 5.97
CA GLN A 280 34.78 -18.68 6.50
C GLN A 280 33.43 -18.11 6.95
N THR A 281 33.37 -16.83 7.29
CA THR A 281 32.14 -16.12 7.71
C THR A 281 31.51 -15.30 6.58
N ALA A 282 32.10 -15.27 5.39
CA ALA A 282 31.63 -14.48 4.25
C ALA A 282 30.15 -14.74 3.89
N TRP A 283 29.71 -16.00 3.99
CA TRP A 283 28.33 -16.39 3.73
C TRP A 283 27.31 -15.79 4.72
N ALA A 284 27.75 -15.45 5.94
CA ALA A 284 26.90 -14.89 6.98
C ALA A 284 26.81 -13.35 6.93
N GLN A 285 27.64 -12.70 6.10
CA GLN A 285 27.71 -11.23 6.00
C GLN A 285 26.37 -10.55 5.65
N PRO A 286 25.56 -11.06 4.69
CA PRO A 286 24.26 -10.45 4.40
C PRO A 286 23.30 -10.51 5.60
N LEU A 287 23.28 -11.64 6.31
CA LEU A 287 22.47 -11.80 7.51
C LEU A 287 22.94 -10.87 8.63
N ALA A 288 24.26 -10.80 8.85
CA ALA A 288 24.85 -9.88 9.83
C ALA A 288 24.50 -8.42 9.52
N ALA A 289 24.53 -8.00 8.26
CA ALA A 289 24.13 -6.65 7.86
C ALA A 289 22.66 -6.35 8.22
N VAL A 290 21.75 -7.31 8.01
CA VAL A 290 20.33 -7.17 8.41
C VAL A 290 20.19 -7.08 9.92
N LEU A 291 20.85 -7.95 10.68
CA LEU A 291 20.80 -7.95 12.14
C LEU A 291 21.36 -6.64 12.73
N LEU A 292 22.46 -6.13 12.17
CA LEU A 292 23.05 -4.84 12.55
C LEU A 292 22.14 -3.66 12.18
N ALA A 293 21.48 -3.72 11.02
CA ALA A 293 20.51 -2.71 10.63
C ALA A 293 19.32 -2.66 11.61
N LEU A 294 18.79 -3.82 12.00
CA LEU A 294 17.73 -3.92 13.02
C LEU A 294 18.19 -3.41 14.38
N ARG A 295 19.44 -3.69 14.77
CA ARG A 295 20.03 -3.18 16.01
C ARG A 295 20.20 -1.66 16.01
N SER A 296 20.38 -1.04 14.85
CA SER A 296 20.53 0.42 14.75
C SER A 296 19.23 1.19 14.98
N LEU A 297 18.07 0.50 14.95
CA LEU A 297 16.79 1.10 15.26
C LEU A 297 16.64 1.33 16.77
N PRO A 298 16.38 2.58 17.23
CA PRO A 298 16.20 2.86 18.64
C PRO A 298 14.98 2.12 19.17
N PHE A 299 15.12 1.51 20.36
CA PHE A 299 14.08 0.74 21.04
C PHE A 299 13.57 -0.52 20.32
N ALA A 300 14.11 -0.90 19.15
CA ALA A 300 13.58 -2.05 18.41
C ALA A 300 13.71 -3.38 19.17
N THR A 301 14.84 -3.63 19.82
CA THR A 301 15.05 -4.81 20.67
C THR A 301 14.13 -4.77 21.89
N LEU A 302 13.96 -3.61 22.53
CA LEU A 302 13.04 -3.43 23.66
C LEU A 302 11.58 -3.68 23.28
N VAL A 303 11.12 -3.13 22.15
CA VAL A 303 9.78 -3.36 21.61
C VAL A 303 9.61 -4.83 21.23
N GLY A 304 10.63 -5.45 20.63
CA GLY A 304 10.65 -6.88 20.33
C GLY A 304 10.48 -7.74 21.58
N PHE A 305 11.23 -7.45 22.63
CA PHE A 305 11.14 -8.14 23.92
C PHE A 305 9.72 -8.04 24.51
N PHE A 306 9.16 -6.84 24.62
CA PHE A 306 7.80 -6.68 25.16
C PHE A 306 6.73 -7.31 24.28
N SER A 307 6.91 -7.28 22.95
CA SER A 307 5.99 -7.93 22.01
C SER A 307 5.97 -9.43 22.20
N LEU A 308 7.14 -10.07 22.28
CA LEU A 308 7.24 -11.51 22.55
C LEU A 308 6.70 -11.84 23.95
N SER A 309 7.01 -11.02 24.95
CA SER A 309 6.54 -11.21 26.33
C SER A 309 5.01 -11.21 26.40
N ALA A 310 4.36 -10.17 25.86
CA ALA A 310 2.91 -10.06 25.85
C ALA A 310 2.24 -11.17 25.03
N LEU A 311 2.76 -11.46 23.83
CA LEU A 311 2.14 -12.42 22.91
C LEU A 311 2.31 -13.88 23.38
N SER A 312 3.40 -14.18 24.08
CA SER A 312 3.62 -15.52 24.65
C SER A 312 2.57 -15.92 25.70
N GLY A 313 1.92 -14.94 26.34
CA GLY A 313 0.84 -15.17 27.31
C GLY A 313 -0.55 -15.30 26.68
N ASN A 314 -0.68 -15.11 25.37
CA ASN A 314 -1.97 -15.14 24.71
C ASN A 314 -2.38 -16.61 24.39
N PRO A 315 -3.43 -17.16 25.02
CA PRO A 315 -3.84 -18.55 24.79
C PRO A 315 -4.36 -18.79 23.38
N GLN A 316 -4.67 -17.75 22.59
CA GLN A 316 -5.07 -17.89 21.18
C GLN A 316 -3.88 -18.19 20.26
N VAL A 317 -2.65 -17.91 20.70
CA VAL A 317 -1.43 -18.24 19.95
C VAL A 317 -1.11 -19.72 20.18
N ASN A 318 -0.70 -20.43 19.13
CA ASN A 318 -0.39 -21.86 19.21
C ASN A 318 0.68 -22.17 20.28
N LYS A 319 0.51 -23.25 21.06
CA LYS A 319 1.44 -23.68 22.14
C LYS A 319 2.90 -23.74 21.68
N LEU A 320 3.17 -24.23 20.47
CA LEU A 320 4.53 -24.29 19.92
C LEU A 320 5.14 -22.90 19.76
N VAL A 321 4.35 -21.94 19.28
CA VAL A 321 4.77 -20.55 19.11
C VAL A 321 5.00 -19.91 20.48
N ARG A 322 4.07 -20.08 21.44
CA ARG A 322 4.23 -19.56 22.81
C ARG A 322 5.49 -20.11 23.48
N PHE A 323 5.77 -21.40 23.31
CA PHE A 323 7.00 -22.04 23.80
C PHE A 323 8.25 -21.39 23.18
N ASN A 324 8.29 -21.22 21.85
CA ASN A 324 9.43 -20.61 21.17
C ASN A 324 9.60 -19.12 21.50
N MET A 325 8.52 -18.39 21.79
CA MET A 325 8.60 -17.01 22.31
C MET A 325 9.25 -16.99 23.70
N GLN A 326 8.82 -17.88 24.60
CA GLN A 326 9.41 -18.01 25.94
C GLN A 326 10.89 -18.44 25.89
N GLN A 327 11.25 -19.37 25.01
CA GLN A 327 12.64 -19.76 24.79
C GLN A 327 13.49 -18.59 24.28
N ALA A 328 12.99 -17.85 23.29
CA ALA A 328 13.70 -16.69 22.75
C ALA A 328 13.93 -15.61 23.82
N ILE A 329 12.93 -15.33 24.67
CA ILE A 329 13.05 -14.42 25.81
C ILE A 329 14.10 -14.91 26.81
N ASN A 330 14.07 -16.20 27.16
CA ASN A 330 15.05 -16.78 28.10
C ASN A 330 16.48 -16.72 27.54
N LEU A 331 16.64 -16.99 26.24
CA LEU A 331 17.92 -16.91 25.56
C LEU A 331 18.43 -15.46 25.50
N ASP A 332 17.54 -14.50 25.23
CA ASP A 332 17.86 -13.07 25.20
C ASP A 332 18.33 -12.58 26.59
N ILE A 333 17.61 -12.94 27.65
CA ILE A 333 18.01 -12.67 29.04
C ILE A 333 19.37 -13.33 29.37
N ALA A 334 19.60 -14.56 28.92
CA ALA A 334 20.85 -15.25 29.16
C ALA A 334 22.06 -14.53 28.52
N LEU A 335 21.87 -13.87 27.37
CA LEU A 335 22.90 -13.09 26.69
C LEU A 335 23.26 -11.79 27.41
N ILE A 336 22.37 -11.25 28.24
CA ILE A 336 22.67 -10.07 29.06
C ILE A 336 23.80 -10.37 30.06
N VAL A 337 23.83 -11.57 30.64
CA VAL A 337 24.80 -11.96 31.68
C VAL A 337 26.26 -11.82 31.22
N PRO A 338 26.72 -12.46 30.13
CA PRO A 338 28.10 -12.30 29.67
C PRO A 338 28.43 -10.86 29.25
N GLY A 339 27.45 -10.12 28.69
CA GLY A 339 27.64 -8.71 28.34
C GLY A 339 27.90 -7.82 29.56
N VAL A 340 27.13 -8.01 30.64
CA VAL A 340 27.32 -7.28 31.90
C VAL A 340 28.63 -7.66 32.57
N LEU A 341 28.99 -8.95 32.60
CA LEU A 341 30.27 -9.40 33.17
C LEU A 341 31.46 -8.81 32.42
N GLY A 342 31.41 -8.76 31.08
CA GLY A 342 32.43 -8.11 30.26
C GLY A 342 32.57 -6.62 30.60
N ALA A 343 31.44 -5.90 30.65
CA ALA A 343 31.44 -4.48 30.99
C ALA A 343 31.99 -4.20 32.39
N LEU A 344 31.58 -5.00 33.40
CA LEU A 344 32.07 -4.88 34.77
C LEU A 344 33.57 -5.18 34.87
N ALA A 345 34.06 -6.20 34.16
CA ALA A 345 35.49 -6.52 34.11
C ALA A 345 36.30 -5.37 33.50
N SER A 346 35.81 -4.77 32.41
CA SER A 346 36.45 -3.60 31.79
C SER A 346 36.53 -2.41 32.74
N VAL A 347 35.45 -2.10 33.47
CA VAL A 347 35.42 -1.00 34.44
C VAL A 347 36.33 -1.28 35.63
N SER A 348 36.29 -2.50 36.18
CA SER A 348 37.00 -2.86 37.41
C SER A 348 38.51 -2.92 37.22
N LEU A 349 38.99 -3.35 36.05
CA LEU A 349 40.41 -3.49 35.75
C LEU A 349 41.02 -2.23 35.13
N GLY A 350 40.21 -1.29 34.65
CA GLY A 350 40.68 -0.05 34.04
C GLY A 350 41.73 -0.29 32.95
N GLN A 351 42.92 0.28 33.13
CA GLN A 351 44.02 0.15 32.16
C GLN A 351 44.59 -1.27 32.06
N ASP A 352 44.31 -2.19 33.00
CA ASP A 352 44.77 -3.58 32.96
C ASP A 352 43.79 -4.51 32.21
N ALA A 353 42.62 -4.02 31.79
CA ALA A 353 41.61 -4.83 31.10
C ALA A 353 42.12 -5.48 29.81
N TYR A 354 43.12 -4.88 29.14
CA TYR A 354 43.74 -5.44 27.93
C TYR A 354 44.34 -6.83 28.15
N LYS A 355 44.77 -7.16 29.39
CA LYS A 355 45.33 -8.47 29.72
C LYS A 355 44.29 -9.60 29.63
N LEU A 356 43.01 -9.26 29.73
CA LEU A 356 41.90 -10.21 29.60
C LEU A 356 41.30 -10.25 28.19
N VAL A 357 41.79 -9.46 27.24
CA VAL A 357 41.25 -9.42 25.86
C VAL A 357 41.21 -10.81 25.22
N PRO A 358 42.28 -11.63 25.25
CA PRO A 358 42.22 -12.97 24.66
C PRO A 358 41.15 -13.88 25.29
N LEU A 359 40.93 -13.73 26.61
CA LEU A 359 39.90 -14.48 27.32
C LEU A 359 38.50 -13.96 26.98
N ALA A 360 38.33 -12.64 26.85
CA ALA A 360 37.07 -12.01 26.48
C ALA A 360 36.67 -12.32 25.04
N GLU A 361 37.63 -12.37 24.12
CA GLU A 361 37.44 -12.77 22.72
C GLU A 361 36.99 -14.23 22.63
N ALA A 362 37.73 -15.14 23.28
CA ALA A 362 37.36 -16.56 23.33
C ALA A 362 35.97 -16.77 24.00
N GLY A 363 35.68 -16.04 25.08
CA GLY A 363 34.39 -16.07 25.74
C GLY A 363 33.25 -15.59 24.84
N SER A 364 33.47 -14.52 24.08
CA SER A 364 32.49 -13.98 23.14
C SER A 364 32.19 -14.96 22.01
N ASP A 365 33.23 -15.60 21.45
CA ASP A 365 33.08 -16.62 20.42
C ASP A 365 32.26 -17.81 20.92
N VAL A 366 32.55 -18.29 22.14
CA VAL A 366 31.80 -19.39 22.76
C VAL A 366 30.33 -19.01 22.96
N VAL A 367 30.05 -17.81 23.47
CA VAL A 367 28.68 -17.32 23.65
C VAL A 367 27.94 -17.24 22.32
N PHE A 368 28.58 -16.68 21.28
CA PHE A 368 27.98 -16.55 19.96
C PHE A 368 27.68 -17.90 19.31
N VAL A 369 28.64 -18.84 19.33
CA VAL A 369 28.46 -20.18 18.78
C VAL A 369 27.40 -20.97 19.55
N ALA A 370 27.40 -20.87 20.89
CA ALA A 370 26.39 -21.53 21.72
C ALA A 370 24.98 -20.99 21.42
N MET A 371 24.84 -19.66 21.28
CA MET A 371 23.58 -19.05 20.87
C MET A 371 23.12 -19.53 19.49
N LEU A 372 24.00 -19.54 18.48
CA LEU A 372 23.66 -20.01 17.14
C LEU A 372 23.23 -21.48 17.15
N ALA A 373 23.94 -22.33 17.90
CA ALA A 373 23.56 -23.73 18.06
C ALA A 373 22.18 -23.87 18.72
N ALA A 374 21.88 -23.07 19.75
CA ALA A 374 20.58 -23.08 20.41
C ALA A 374 19.45 -22.63 19.48
N VAL A 375 19.66 -21.57 18.71
CA VAL A 375 18.68 -21.08 17.72
C VAL A 375 18.48 -22.12 16.61
N ALA A 376 19.56 -22.66 16.04
CA ALA A 376 19.49 -23.66 14.97
C ALA A 376 18.73 -24.91 15.43
N TYR A 377 19.06 -25.44 16.61
CA TYR A 377 18.34 -26.56 17.22
C TYR A 377 16.85 -26.25 17.37
N SER A 378 16.52 -25.04 17.84
CA SER A 378 15.14 -24.64 18.10
C SER A 378 14.32 -24.50 16.83
N VAL A 379 14.88 -23.89 15.79
CA VAL A 379 14.25 -23.73 14.48
C VAL A 379 14.03 -25.09 13.81
N VAL A 380 15.05 -25.95 13.78
CA VAL A 380 14.97 -27.27 13.15
C VAL A 380 13.92 -28.15 13.86
N THR A 381 13.93 -28.18 15.19
CA THR A 381 12.96 -28.97 15.96
C THR A 381 11.54 -28.45 15.77
N SER A 382 11.35 -27.12 15.81
CA SER A 382 10.03 -26.50 15.61
C SER A 382 9.49 -26.70 14.19
N SER A 383 10.35 -26.82 13.18
CA SER A 383 9.92 -27.12 11.81
C SER A 383 9.18 -28.48 11.69
N THR A 384 9.50 -29.42 12.59
CA THR A 384 8.81 -30.72 12.68
C THR A 384 7.48 -30.64 13.44
N GLY A 385 7.19 -29.52 14.11
CA GLY A 385 6.07 -29.37 15.03
C GLY A 385 6.37 -29.81 16.47
N SER A 386 7.62 -30.19 16.75
CA SER A 386 8.07 -30.62 18.08
C SER A 386 8.59 -29.45 18.92
N PHE A 387 8.49 -29.55 20.24
CA PHE A 387 8.99 -28.54 21.17
C PHE A 387 10.52 -28.66 21.35
N PRO A 388 11.32 -27.58 21.18
CA PRO A 388 12.76 -27.60 21.46
C PRO A 388 13.07 -27.48 22.96
N ASN A 389 12.68 -28.49 23.74
CA ASN A 389 12.81 -28.56 25.20
C ASN A 389 14.15 -29.09 25.72
N LYS A 390 15.03 -29.61 24.84
CA LYS A 390 16.30 -30.25 25.26
C LYS A 390 17.46 -29.27 25.47
N LEU A 391 17.23 -27.96 25.38
CA LEU A 391 18.26 -26.96 25.71
C LEU A 391 18.53 -26.94 27.22
N PRO A 392 19.78 -27.16 27.66
CA PRO A 392 20.12 -27.15 29.08
C PRO A 392 19.74 -25.84 29.75
N LEU A 393 19.15 -25.92 30.95
CA LEU A 393 18.61 -24.79 31.75
C LEU A 393 17.44 -24.03 31.09
N LEU A 394 17.59 -23.58 29.84
CA LEU A 394 16.59 -22.76 29.14
C LEU A 394 15.29 -23.52 28.89
N GLY A 395 15.36 -24.77 28.40
CA GLY A 395 14.18 -25.61 28.21
C GLY A 395 13.43 -25.88 29.51
N ARG A 396 14.19 -26.07 30.61
CA ARG A 396 13.60 -26.21 31.95
C ARG A 396 12.96 -24.93 32.44
N LEU A 397 13.52 -23.75 32.20
CA LEU A 397 12.94 -22.48 32.67
C LEU A 397 11.63 -22.11 31.95
N ASN A 398 11.38 -22.70 30.78
CA ASN A 398 10.19 -22.43 30.00
C ASN A 398 8.91 -22.89 30.72
N ARG A 399 7.94 -21.98 30.86
CA ARG A 399 6.65 -22.28 31.49
C ARG A 399 5.71 -23.10 30.60
N GLU A 400 5.93 -23.10 29.29
CA GLU A 400 5.15 -23.91 28.34
C GLU A 400 5.84 -25.27 28.07
N ASN A 401 6.83 -25.66 28.88
CA ASN A 401 7.56 -26.92 28.69
C ASN A 401 6.64 -28.13 28.91
N PRO A 402 6.39 -28.97 27.90
CA PRO A 402 5.53 -30.15 28.06
C PRO A 402 6.05 -31.11 29.14
N ASP A 403 7.37 -31.24 29.31
CA ASP A 403 7.95 -32.18 30.27
C ASP A 403 7.68 -31.79 31.74
N ARG A 404 7.32 -30.53 32.02
CA ARG A 404 6.99 -30.07 33.38
C ARG A 404 5.61 -30.53 33.83
N GLU A 405 4.66 -30.67 32.89
CA GLU A 405 3.30 -31.11 33.18
C GLU A 405 3.26 -32.58 33.64
N GLU A 406 4.29 -33.37 33.31
CA GLU A 406 4.47 -34.76 33.72
C GLU A 406 5.16 -34.92 35.09
N GLU A 407 5.91 -33.92 35.57
CA GLU A 407 6.61 -33.96 36.86
C GLU A 407 5.72 -33.46 38.03
N GLU A 408 4.66 -32.71 37.74
CA GLU A 408 3.73 -32.15 38.73
C GLU A 408 2.46 -33.01 38.94
N GLN A 409 2.31 -34.12 38.20
CA GLN A 409 1.27 -35.15 38.36
C GLN A 409 1.83 -36.39 39.04
#